data_AF-A0AAV3GQS7-F1
#
_entry.id   AF-A0AAV3GQS7-F1
#
_cell.length_a   1.000
_cell.length_b   1.000
_cell.length_c   1.000
_cell.angle_alpha   90.00
_cell.angle_beta   90.00
_cell.angle_gamma   90.00
#
_symmetry.space_group_name_H-M   'P 1'
#
loop_
_entity.id
_entity.type
_entity.pdbx_description
1 polymer ?
#
loop_
_entity_poly.entity_id
_entity_poly.type
_entity_poly.pdbx_seq_one_letter_code
_entity_poly.pdbx_strand_id
1 'polypeptide(L)'
;MVDAKRMMETDENGIKRQFFPMTHVSAILGLTEIMAGNSKVSSVNGHTGAVIITRADLDLPIDGIMISKQEYDKILKIIADYEAGKLGGSGVEFEKVKGDEEINA
;
A
#
# COMPACT_ATOMS: atom_id res chain seq x y z
N MET A 1 35.29 17.59 -1.04
CA MET A 1 36.57 16.86 -1.05
C MET A 1 36.67 16.16 0.30
N VAL A 2 36.70 14.82 0.33
CA VAL A 2 36.73 14.03 1.57
C VAL A 2 38.20 13.77 1.94
N ASP A 3 38.63 14.22 3.10
CA ASP A 3 39.99 13.98 3.61
C ASP A 3 40.12 12.52 4.06
N ALA A 4 40.54 11.65 3.16
CA ALA A 4 40.84 10.26 3.47
C ALA A 4 42.19 10.17 4.22
N LYS A 5 42.14 10.10 5.55
CA LYS A 5 43.34 9.92 6.40
C LYS A 5 43.92 8.52 6.20
N ARG A 6 45.06 8.44 5.51
CA ARG A 6 45.77 7.18 5.22
C ARG A 6 46.54 6.73 6.47
N MET A 7 46.36 5.48 6.88
CA MET A 7 47.06 4.90 8.03
C MET A 7 48.19 3.96 7.57
N MET A 8 49.21 3.80 8.41
CA MET A 8 50.36 2.94 8.16
C MET A 8 50.32 1.76 9.12
N GLU A 9 50.17 0.55 8.59
CA GLU A 9 50.26 -0.70 9.35
C GLU A 9 51.55 -1.42 8.98
N THR A 10 52.19 -2.05 9.97
CA THR A 10 53.41 -2.85 9.73
C THR A 10 53.00 -4.32 9.77
N ASP A 11 53.17 -5.00 8.64
CA ASP A 11 52.86 -6.42 8.47
C ASP A 11 53.79 -7.30 9.33
N GLU A 12 53.46 -8.58 9.53
CA GLU A 12 54.22 -9.54 10.36
C GLU A 12 55.68 -9.70 9.90
N ASN A 13 55.95 -9.39 8.63
CA ASN A 13 57.27 -9.39 8.02
C ASN A 13 57.99 -8.02 8.08
N GLY A 14 57.50 -7.06 8.87
CA GLY A 14 58.11 -5.74 9.07
C GLY A 14 57.87 -4.73 7.93
N ILE A 15 57.04 -5.07 6.95
CA ILE A 15 56.76 -4.22 5.79
C ILE A 15 55.65 -3.22 6.13
N LYS A 16 55.94 -1.92 6.00
CA LYS A 16 54.95 -0.86 6.24
C LYS A 16 54.06 -0.67 5.02
N ARG A 17 52.76 -0.94 5.15
CA ARG A 17 51.76 -0.76 4.09
C ARG A 17 50.81 0.37 4.46
N GLN A 18 50.50 1.18 3.46
CA GLN A 18 49.54 2.26 3.59
C GLN A 18 48.14 1.73 3.25
N PHE A 19 47.23 1.76 4.22
CA PHE A 19 45.86 1.30 4.03
C PHE A 19 44.85 2.41 4.34
N PHE A 20 43.69 2.30 3.70
CA PHE A 20 42.53 3.10 4.04
C PHE A 20 41.71 2.31 5.07
N PRO A 21 41.27 2.92 6.18
CA PRO A 21 40.41 2.22 7.13
C PRO A 21 39.13 1.81 6.41
N MET A 22 38.88 0.50 6.30
CA MET A 22 37.58 0.00 5.84
C MET A 22 36.58 0.22 6.96
N THR A 23 35.68 1.19 6.79
CA THR A 23 34.50 1.30 7.64
C THR A 23 33.51 0.22 7.22
N HIS A 24 33.33 -0.80 8.07
CA HIS A 24 32.23 -1.76 7.87
C HIS A 24 30.89 -1.03 7.95
N VAL A 25 29.88 -1.51 7.23
CA VAL A 25 28.51 -0.96 7.23
C VAL A 25 27.94 -0.87 8.66
N SER A 26 28.33 -1.81 9.53
CA SER A 26 27.97 -1.83 10.96
C SER A 26 28.54 -0.67 11.79
N ALA A 27 29.56 0.03 11.29
CA ALA A 27 30.16 1.18 11.97
C ALA A 27 29.36 2.47 11.78
N ILE A 28 28.35 2.46 10.89
CA ILE A 28 27.44 3.59 10.68
C ILE A 28 26.22 3.40 11.59
N LEU A 29 26.24 4.08 12.74
CA LEU A 29 25.14 4.07 13.71
C LEU A 29 23.83 4.50 13.01
N GLY A 30 22.81 3.64 13.07
CA GLY A 30 21.49 3.90 12.49
C GLY A 30 21.30 3.51 11.02
N LEU A 31 22.35 3.10 10.27
CA LEU A 31 22.20 2.70 8.87
C LEU A 31 21.33 1.45 8.70
N THR A 32 21.46 0.48 9.60
CA THR A 32 20.62 -0.73 9.64
C THR A 32 19.14 -0.39 9.84
N GLU A 33 18.83 0.60 10.68
CA GLU A 33 17.46 1.04 10.96
C GLU A 33 16.85 1.81 9.78
N ILE A 34 17.66 2.61 9.08
CA ILE A 34 17.28 3.28 7.83
C ILE A 34 16.99 2.24 6.73
N MET A 35 17.85 1.23 6.59
CA MET A 35 17.68 0.16 5.60
C MET A 35 16.49 -0.76 5.89
N ALA A 36 16.10 -0.91 7.16
CA ALA A 36 14.98 -1.75 7.59
C ALA A 36 13.58 -1.16 7.27
N GLY A 37 13.51 -0.02 6.57
CA GLY A 37 12.26 0.48 5.97
C GLY A 37 11.26 1.11 6.94
N ASN A 38 11.50 1.07 8.26
CA ASN A 38 10.62 1.65 9.28
C ASN A 38 10.92 3.12 9.59
N SER A 39 11.42 3.88 8.61
CA SER A 39 11.73 5.30 8.81
C SER A 39 10.45 6.13 8.80
N LYS A 40 9.84 6.28 9.98
CA LYS A 40 8.85 7.34 10.21
C LYS A 40 9.55 8.68 9.97
N VAL A 41 8.98 9.52 9.12
CA VAL A 41 9.51 10.85 8.80
C VAL A 41 9.42 11.71 10.06
N SER A 42 10.56 11.99 10.71
CA SER A 42 10.63 12.72 11.99
C SER A 42 10.61 14.24 11.82
N SER A 43 10.88 14.73 10.61
CA SER A 43 10.83 16.15 10.27
C SER A 43 10.55 16.37 8.79
N VAL A 44 9.82 17.43 8.47
CA VAL A 44 9.56 17.89 7.09
C VAL A 44 10.02 19.35 7.00
N ASN A 45 10.91 19.67 6.06
CA ASN A 45 11.44 21.01 5.82
C ASN A 45 11.99 21.72 7.08
N GLY A 46 12.66 20.99 7.99
CA GLY A 46 13.26 21.55 9.20
C GLY A 46 12.29 21.75 10.37
N HIS A 47 11.02 21.40 10.21
CA HIS A 47 10.05 21.39 11.30
C HIS A 47 9.94 19.99 11.91
N THR A 48 10.18 19.91 13.22
CA THR A 48 10.05 18.68 14.02
C THR A 48 8.75 18.75 14.83
N GLY A 49 7.95 17.68 14.79
CA GLY A 49 6.66 17.64 15.49
C GLY A 49 5.73 16.56 14.93
N ALA A 50 4.58 16.36 15.59
CA ALA A 50 3.57 15.43 15.07
C ALA A 50 3.01 15.96 13.75
N VAL A 51 3.20 15.21 12.67
CA VAL A 51 2.58 15.49 11.37
C VAL A 51 1.13 15.02 11.44
N ILE A 52 0.20 15.97 11.63
CA ILE A 52 -1.23 15.69 11.63
C ILE A 52 -1.70 15.74 10.18
N ILE A 53 -2.00 14.57 9.61
CA ILE A 53 -2.59 14.45 8.28
C ILE A 53 -4.11 14.39 8.45
N THR A 54 -4.81 15.30 7.78
CA THR A 54 -6.27 15.33 7.74
C THR A 54 -6.78 14.65 6.47
N ARG A 55 -8.08 14.34 6.42
CA ARG A 55 -8.70 13.75 5.22
C ARG A 55 -8.58 14.66 3.99
N ALA A 56 -8.58 15.97 4.20
CA ALA A 56 -8.44 16.96 3.14
C ALA A 56 -7.05 16.95 2.50
N ASP A 57 -6.01 16.61 3.26
CA ASP A 57 -4.62 16.55 2.74
C ASP A 57 -4.38 15.35 1.81
N LEU A 58 -5.27 14.37 1.84
CA LEU A 58 -5.19 13.12 1.09
C LEU A 58 -6.28 13.02 0.00
N ASP A 59 -7.00 14.12 -0.27
CA ASP A 59 -8.14 14.17 -1.19
C ASP A 59 -9.17 13.06 -0.94
N LEU A 60 -9.37 12.68 0.33
CA LEU A 60 -10.29 11.60 0.69
C LEU A 60 -11.73 12.11 0.77
N PRO A 61 -12.73 11.30 0.37
CA PRO A 61 -14.13 11.68 0.43
C PRO A 61 -14.60 12.02 1.86
N ILE A 62 -15.49 13.01 2.00
CA ILE A 62 -16.02 13.48 3.30
C ILE A 62 -16.94 12.44 3.94
N ASP A 63 -17.69 11.74 3.10
CA ASP A 63 -18.60 10.63 3.41
C ASP A 63 -17.87 9.34 3.83
N GLY A 64 -16.54 9.28 3.65
CA GLY A 64 -15.69 8.20 4.20
C GLY A 64 -15.91 6.83 3.56
N ILE A 65 -16.65 6.76 2.46
CA ILE A 65 -16.90 5.51 1.74
C ILE A 65 -15.69 5.21 0.86
N MET A 66 -14.79 4.41 1.41
CA MET A 66 -13.67 3.82 0.69
C MET A 66 -14.00 2.37 0.41
N ILE A 67 -14.36 2.07 -0.84
CA ILE A 67 -14.58 0.70 -1.30
C ILE A 67 -13.33 0.18 -1.99
N SER A 68 -13.09 -1.11 -1.87
CA SER A 68 -12.01 -1.75 -2.62
C SER A 68 -12.30 -1.69 -4.12
N LYS A 69 -11.23 -1.72 -4.94
CA LYS A 69 -11.37 -1.78 -6.39
C LYS A 69 -12.27 -2.94 -6.84
N GLN A 70 -12.17 -4.09 -6.17
CA GLN A 70 -12.99 -5.26 -6.45
C GLN A 70 -14.49 -5.01 -6.20
N GLU A 71 -14.83 -4.27 -5.14
CA GLU A 71 -16.22 -3.90 -4.85
C GLU A 71 -16.74 -2.88 -5.87
N TYR A 72 -15.92 -1.89 -6.23
CA TYR A 72 -16.25 -0.93 -7.29
C TYR A 72 -16.55 -1.62 -8.62
N ASP A 73 -15.69 -2.56 -9.04
CA ASP A 73 -15.88 -3.33 -10.27
C ASP A 73 -17.17 -4.18 -10.25
N LYS A 74 -17.53 -4.75 -9.09
CA LYS A 74 -18.80 -5.48 -8.92
C LYS A 74 -20.01 -4.56 -9.06
N ILE A 75 -19.96 -3.37 -8.46
CA ILE A 75 -21.04 -2.38 -8.57
C ILE A 75 -21.23 -1.96 -10.02
N LEU A 76 -20.13 -1.67 -10.74
CA LEU A 76 -20.19 -1.34 -12.16
C LEU A 76 -20.84 -2.46 -12.98
N LYS A 77 -20.51 -3.72 -12.68
CA LYS A 77 -21.11 -4.87 -13.35
C LYS A 77 -22.61 -4.98 -13.07
N ILE A 78 -23.04 -4.75 -11.82
CA ILE A 78 -24.46 -4.76 -11.44
C ILE A 78 -25.22 -3.66 -12.19
N ILE A 79 -24.67 -2.44 -12.27
CA ILE A 79 -25.28 -1.34 -13.03
C ILE A 79 -25.42 -1.73 -14.51
N ALA A 80 -24.36 -2.28 -15.11
CA ALA A 80 -24.40 -2.72 -16.50
C ALA A 80 -25.41 -3.85 -16.74
N ASP A 81 -25.51 -4.82 -15.83
CA ASP A 81 -26.47 -5.92 -15.94
C ASP A 81 -27.92 -5.43 -15.69
N TYR A 82 -28.12 -4.38 -14.90
CA TYR A 82 -29.42 -3.70 -14.75
C TYR A 82 -29.82 -2.95 -16.01
N GLU A 83 -28.92 -2.12 -16.56
CA GLU A 83 -29.13 -1.40 -17.83
C GLU A 83 -29.38 -2.36 -19.00
N ALA A 84 -28.73 -3.52 -18.98
CA ALA A 84 -28.96 -4.60 -19.95
C ALA A 84 -30.22 -5.43 -19.68
N GLY A 85 -31.01 -5.13 -18.64
CA GLY A 85 -32.25 -5.83 -18.31
C GLY A 85 -32.09 -7.27 -17.80
N LYS A 86 -30.87 -7.69 -17.46
CA LYS A 86 -30.55 -9.04 -16.95
C LYS A 86 -30.91 -9.21 -15.48
N LEU A 87 -30.98 -8.11 -14.74
CA LEU A 87 -31.40 -8.08 -13.34
C LEU A 87 -32.92 -7.85 -13.28
N GLY A 88 -33.71 -8.88 -13.55
CA GLY A 88 -35.16 -8.88 -13.28
C GLY A 88 -36.12 -9.01 -14.48
N GLY A 89 -35.67 -9.48 -15.65
CA GLY A 89 -36.54 -9.76 -16.79
C GLY A 89 -36.79 -11.25 -17.03
N SER A 90 -38.05 -11.68 -16.93
CA SER A 90 -38.66 -12.86 -17.59
C SER A 90 -38.08 -14.27 -17.36
N GLY A 91 -37.66 -14.62 -16.13
CA GLY A 91 -37.16 -15.98 -15.82
C GLY A 91 -37.90 -16.73 -14.69
N VAL A 92 -38.88 -16.11 -14.03
CA VAL A 92 -39.70 -16.80 -13.02
C VAL A 92 -41.02 -17.18 -13.69
N GLU A 93 -41.03 -18.34 -14.35
CA GLU A 93 -42.28 -19.01 -14.66
C GLU A 93 -42.84 -19.57 -13.36
N PHE A 94 -43.87 -18.92 -12.81
CA PHE A 94 -44.64 -19.52 -11.74
C PHE A 94 -45.41 -20.70 -12.33
N GLU A 95 -45.02 -21.93 -11.99
CA GLU A 95 -45.79 -23.12 -12.32
C GLU A 95 -47.20 -22.93 -11.73
N LYS A 96 -48.22 -22.88 -12.59
CA LYS A 96 -49.61 -22.86 -12.13
C LYS A 96 -49.88 -24.14 -11.35
N VAL A 97 -50.17 -24.02 -10.07
CA VAL A 97 -50.54 -25.14 -9.21
C VAL A 97 -51.84 -25.75 -9.75
N LYS A 98 -51.84 -27.05 -10.07
CA LYS A 98 -53.05 -27.77 -10.55
C LYS A 98 -54.15 -27.67 -9.50
N GLY A 99 -55.17 -26.87 -9.77
CA GLY A 99 -56.35 -26.71 -8.91
C GLY A 99 -57.41 -25.75 -9.47
N ASP A 100 -57.04 -24.81 -10.34
CA ASP A 100 -57.96 -23.75 -10.78
C ASP A 100 -58.67 -24.04 -12.13
N GLU A 101 -59.00 -25.31 -12.43
CA GLU A 101 -59.80 -25.65 -13.64
C GLU A 101 -61.24 -26.08 -13.35
N GLU A 102 -61.71 -26.09 -12.09
CA GLU A 102 -63.10 -26.47 -11.79
C GLU A 102 -63.86 -25.43 -10.93
N ILE A 103 -63.85 -24.15 -11.33
CA ILE A 103 -64.92 -23.23 -10.90
C ILE A 103 -65.22 -22.28 -12.05
N ASN A 104 -66.08 -22.71 -12.98
CA ASN A 104 -67.08 -21.90 -13.68
C ASN A 104 -67.79 -22.81 -14.70
N ALA A 105 -68.73 -23.60 -14.19
CA ALA A 105 -69.87 -24.10 -14.96
C ALA A 105 -70.95 -23.01 -15.03
#